data_AF-A0ABD2P847-F1
#
_entry.id   AF-A0ABD2P847-F1
#
_cell.length_a   1.000
_cell.length_b   1.000
_cell.length_c   1.000
_cell.angle_alpha   90.00
_cell.angle_beta   90.00
_cell.angle_gamma   90.00
#
_symmetry.space_group_name_H-M   'P 1'
#
loop_
_entity.id
_entity.type
_entity.pdbx_description
1 polymer ?
#
loop_
_entity_poly.entity_id
_entity_poly.type
_entity_poly.pdbx_seq_one_letter_code
_entity_poly.pdbx_strand_id
1 'polypeptide(L)'
;MDRKYNILFERYNNQLEINEEFKEEIINITDQLNKTEQNELNGTIILHGIPYEVNETVKDEVKKIGNQLQIPLEDHLFTAIRLGRQDKKATPIKVIFKNEEIKRAS
;
A
#
# COMPACT_ATOMS: atom_id res chain seq x y z
N MET A 1 -54.50 -5.95 -15.51
CA MET A 1 -53.05 -6.10 -15.27
C MET A 1 -52.76 -7.58 -15.10
N ASP A 2 -52.02 -8.17 -16.04
CA ASP A 2 -51.76 -9.61 -16.06
C ASP A 2 -50.81 -10.02 -14.92
N ARG A 3 -51.12 -11.13 -14.26
CA ARG A 3 -50.33 -11.71 -13.15
C ARG A 3 -48.84 -11.86 -13.49
N LYS A 4 -48.54 -12.14 -14.77
CA LYS A 4 -47.17 -12.23 -15.30
C LYS A 4 -46.44 -10.88 -15.25
N TYR A 5 -47.14 -9.78 -15.50
CA TYR A 5 -46.59 -8.44 -15.47
C TYR A 5 -46.24 -8.02 -14.03
N ASN A 6 -47.10 -8.34 -13.06
CA ASN A 6 -46.82 -8.06 -11.65
C ASN A 6 -45.61 -8.84 -11.13
N ILE A 7 -45.47 -10.12 -11.50
CA ILE A 7 -44.29 -10.93 -11.12
C ILE A 7 -43.00 -10.38 -11.74
N LEU A 8 -43.05 -9.94 -13.00
CA LEU A 8 -41.91 -9.32 -13.66
C LEU A 8 -41.52 -7.99 -13.01
N PHE A 9 -42.51 -7.19 -12.63
CA PHE A 9 -42.31 -5.91 -11.95
C PHE A 9 -41.69 -6.10 -10.55
N GLU A 10 -42.20 -7.06 -9.76
CA GLU A 10 -41.64 -7.41 -8.45
C GLU A 10 -40.19 -7.90 -8.56
N ARG A 11 -39.89 -8.78 -9.54
CA ARG A 11 -38.52 -9.24 -9.78
C ARG A 11 -37.58 -8.11 -10.18
N TYR A 12 -38.06 -7.17 -10.98
CA TYR A 12 -37.27 -6.01 -11.40
C TYR A 12 -36.95 -5.10 -10.21
N ASN A 13 -37.93 -4.82 -9.34
CA ASN A 13 -37.72 -4.02 -8.14
C ASN A 13 -36.74 -4.71 -7.17
N ASN A 14 -36.90 -6.02 -6.94
CA ASN A 14 -35.93 -6.78 -6.13
C ASN A 14 -34.52 -6.72 -6.74
N GLN A 15 -34.40 -6.75 -8.06
CA GLN A 15 -33.10 -6.65 -8.72
C GLN A 15 -32.48 -5.24 -8.56
N LEU A 16 -33.30 -4.19 -8.58
CA LEU A 16 -32.83 -2.83 -8.31
C LEU A 16 -32.32 -2.69 -6.88
N GLU A 17 -33.06 -3.21 -5.90
CA GLU A 17 -32.64 -3.21 -4.49
C GLU A 17 -31.31 -3.94 -4.29
N ILE A 18 -31.20 -5.16 -4.82
CA ILE A 18 -29.95 -5.95 -4.76
C ILE A 18 -28.77 -5.20 -5.41
N ASN A 19 -29.01 -4.51 -6.53
CA ASN A 19 -27.95 -3.75 -7.21
C ASN A 19 -27.48 -2.54 -6.40
N GLU A 20 -28.38 -1.83 -5.71
CA GLU A 20 -27.99 -0.74 -4.83
C GLU A 20 -27.22 -1.26 -3.61
N GLU A 21 -27.64 -2.38 -3.01
CA GLU A 21 -26.89 -3.04 -1.93
C GLU A 21 -25.46 -3.41 -2.38
N PHE A 22 -25.31 -4.05 -3.54
CA PHE A 22 -23.99 -4.40 -4.06
C PHE A 22 -23.12 -3.17 -4.34
N LYS A 23 -23.72 -2.07 -4.81
CA LYS A 23 -22.99 -0.83 -5.07
C LYS A 23 -22.47 -0.22 -3.76
N GLU A 24 -23.27 -0.23 -2.70
CA GLU A 24 -22.84 0.21 -1.37
C GLU A 24 -21.73 -0.68 -0.81
N GLU A 25 -21.82 -2.00 -0.95
CA GLU A 25 -20.76 -2.93 -0.54
C GLU A 25 -19.45 -2.66 -1.28
N ILE A 26 -19.50 -2.45 -2.60
CA ILE A 26 -18.31 -2.15 -3.42
C ILE A 26 -17.66 -0.83 -2.97
N ILE A 27 -18.47 0.21 -2.71
CA ILE A 27 -17.96 1.49 -2.20
C ILE A 27 -17.26 1.27 -0.85
N ASN A 28 -17.90 0.55 0.07
CA ASN A 28 -17.35 0.27 1.39
C ASN A 28 -16.03 -0.52 1.32
N ILE A 29 -15.95 -1.54 0.47
CA ILE A 29 -14.72 -2.34 0.27
C ILE A 29 -13.61 -1.44 -0.28
N THR A 30 -13.93 -0.61 -1.27
CA THR A 30 -12.96 0.31 -1.89
C THR A 30 -12.41 1.29 -0.86
N ASP A 31 -13.27 1.86 -0.02
CA ASP A 31 -12.86 2.78 1.05
C ASP A 31 -12.00 2.10 2.11
N GLN A 32 -12.30 0.85 2.48
CA GLN A 32 -11.49 0.07 3.42
C GLN A 32 -10.10 -0.25 2.85
N LEU A 33 -10.03 -0.63 1.57
CA LEU A 33 -8.76 -0.88 0.89
C LEU A 33 -7.90 0.39 0.83
N ASN A 34 -8.50 1.53 0.45
CA ASN A 34 -7.82 2.82 0.43
C ASN A 34 -7.26 3.22 1.81
N LYS A 35 -8.05 3.06 2.87
CA LYS A 35 -7.58 3.33 4.25
C LYS A 35 -6.43 2.41 4.64
N THR A 36 -6.52 1.13 4.29
CA THR A 36 -5.47 0.15 4.58
C THR A 36 -4.17 0.50 3.84
N GLU A 37 -4.26 0.83 2.55
CA GLU A 37 -3.11 1.24 1.74
C GLU A 37 -2.47 2.53 2.27
N GLN A 38 -3.28 3.52 2.65
CA GLN A 38 -2.75 4.76 3.27
C GLN A 38 -2.05 4.50 4.61
N ASN A 39 -2.57 3.59 5.43
CA ASN A 39 -1.91 3.19 6.68
C ASN A 39 -0.57 2.49 6.42
N GLU A 40 -0.49 1.63 5.40
CA GLU A 40 0.78 0.99 5.01
C GLU A 40 1.79 1.99 4.43
N LEU A 41 1.31 2.99 3.68
CA LEU A 41 2.13 4.07 3.14
C LEU A 41 2.63 5.01 4.25
N ASN A 42 1.85 5.20 5.32
CA ASN A 42 2.27 6.01 6.47
C ASN A 42 3.54 5.48 7.12
N GLY A 43 3.77 4.16 7.17
CA GLY A 43 5.03 3.57 7.64
C GLY A 43 6.14 3.43 6.58
N THR A 44 5.87 3.81 5.32
CA THR A 44 6.78 3.53 4.20
C THR A 44 7.48 4.81 3.70
N ILE A 45 8.76 4.68 3.34
CA ILE A 45 9.54 5.68 2.57
C ILE A 45 10.10 5.00 1.31
N ILE A 46 10.19 5.74 0.20
CA ILE A 46 10.85 5.28 -1.02
C ILE A 46 12.10 6.13 -1.29
N LEU A 47 13.28 5.51 -1.17
CA LEU A 47 14.56 6.13 -1.45
C LEU A 47 14.91 5.98 -2.93
N HIS A 48 15.27 7.09 -3.57
CA HIS A 48 15.63 7.15 -4.99
C HIS A 48 17.11 7.51 -5.16
N GLY A 49 17.69 7.18 -6.32
CA GLY A 49 19.06 7.59 -6.67
C GLY A 49 20.18 6.69 -6.12
N ILE A 50 19.84 5.60 -5.43
CA ILE A 50 20.82 4.63 -4.91
C ILE A 50 21.14 3.62 -6.02
N PRO A 51 22.37 3.59 -6.56
CA PRO A 51 22.76 2.63 -7.59
C PRO A 51 22.64 1.20 -7.06
N TYR A 52 22.40 0.25 -7.96
CA TYR A 52 22.35 -1.17 -7.61
C TYR A 52 23.77 -1.76 -7.65
N GLU A 53 24.19 -2.42 -6.57
CA GLU A 53 25.43 -3.18 -6.53
C GLU A 53 25.17 -4.69 -6.44
N VAL A 54 25.95 -5.48 -7.18
CA VAL A 54 25.85 -6.94 -7.14
C VAL A 54 26.37 -7.41 -5.79
N ASN A 55 25.50 -8.08 -5.00
CA ASN A 55 25.69 -8.49 -3.60
C ASN A 55 25.51 -7.40 -2.54
N GLU A 56 24.80 -6.30 -2.85
CA GLU A 56 24.44 -5.33 -1.82
C GLU A 56 23.54 -5.93 -0.73
N THR A 57 23.72 -5.46 0.50
CA THR A 57 22.75 -5.67 1.58
C THR A 57 21.93 -4.39 1.71
N VAL A 58 20.70 -4.41 1.19
CA VAL A 58 19.79 -3.25 1.14
C VAL A 58 19.60 -2.58 2.51
N LYS A 59 19.57 -3.38 3.59
CA LYS A 59 19.48 -2.86 4.96
C LYS A 59 20.69 -2.02 5.37
N ASP A 60 21.88 -2.39 4.95
CA ASP A 60 23.11 -1.67 5.31
C ASP A 60 23.18 -0.32 4.59
N GLU A 61 22.71 -0.23 3.35
CA GLU A 61 22.57 1.05 2.64
C GLU A 61 21.60 2.00 3.36
N VAL A 62 20.46 1.49 3.81
CA VAL A 62 19.49 2.29 4.58
C VAL A 62 20.09 2.75 5.92
N LYS A 63 20.86 1.90 6.61
CA LYS A 63 21.58 2.30 7.82
C LYS A 63 22.64 3.36 7.58
N LYS A 64 23.40 3.28 6.49
CA LYS A 64 24.40 4.30 6.12
C LYS A 64 23.71 5.66 5.95
N ILE A 65 22.56 5.69 5.28
CA ILE A 65 21.75 6.90 5.12
C ILE A 65 21.24 7.40 6.48
N GLY A 66 20.68 6.51 7.30
CA GLY A 66 20.25 6.86 8.67
C GLY A 66 21.38 7.48 9.51
N ASN A 67 22.56 6.88 9.48
CA ASN A 67 23.74 7.39 10.19
C ASN A 67 24.17 8.78 9.68
N GLN A 68 24.10 9.04 8.36
CA GLN A 68 24.37 10.37 7.80
C GLN A 68 23.34 11.41 8.25
N LEU A 69 22.09 11.00 8.42
CA LEU A 69 20.99 11.84 8.88
C LEU A 69 20.87 11.88 10.42
N GLN A 70 21.77 11.21 11.15
CA GLN A 70 21.75 11.08 12.62
C GLN A 70 20.49 10.40 13.18
N ILE A 71 19.87 9.53 12.38
CA ILE A 71 18.69 8.75 12.77
C ILE A 71 19.17 7.36 13.20
N PRO A 72 18.92 6.94 14.46
CA PRO A 72 19.28 5.60 14.92
C PRO A 72 18.39 4.55 14.26
N LEU A 73 18.93 3.85 13.25
CA LEU A 73 18.23 2.79 12.52
C LEU A 73 18.76 1.41 12.91
N GLU A 74 18.01 0.70 13.75
CA GLU A 74 18.29 -0.69 14.11
C GLU A 74 17.57 -1.70 13.19
N ASP A 75 18.19 -2.87 12.94
CA ASP A 75 17.70 -3.88 11.99
C ASP A 75 16.28 -4.39 12.27
N HIS A 76 15.88 -4.34 13.53
CA HIS A 76 14.59 -4.83 13.99
C HIS A 76 13.49 -3.79 13.83
N LEU A 77 13.83 -2.52 13.57
CA LEU A 77 12.90 -1.38 13.48
C LEU A 77 12.39 -1.12 12.07
N PHE A 78 13.04 -1.69 11.04
CA PHE A 78 12.61 -1.51 9.65
C PHE A 78 12.88 -2.73 8.77
N THR A 79 12.16 -2.78 7.66
CA THR A 79 12.38 -3.70 6.54
C THR A 79 12.73 -2.89 5.31
N ALA A 80 13.74 -3.32 4.54
CA ALA A 80 14.13 -2.63 3.31
C ALA A 80 14.17 -3.61 2.14
N ILE A 81 13.53 -3.24 1.04
CA ILE A 81 13.37 -4.05 -0.16
C ILE A 81 13.61 -3.17 -1.37
N ARG A 82 14.43 -3.62 -2.31
CA ARG A 82 14.63 -2.91 -3.57
C ARG A 82 13.50 -3.23 -4.55
N LEU A 83 12.90 -2.20 -5.15
CA LEU A 83 11.76 -2.30 -6.06
C LEU A 83 12.19 -2.65 -7.49
N GLY A 84 12.97 -3.72 -7.63
CA GLY A 84 13.45 -4.24 -8.90
C GLY A 84 14.97 -4.31 -9.03
N ARG A 85 15.43 -5.03 -10.06
CA ARG A 85 16.84 -5.14 -10.43
C ARG A 85 16.98 -4.64 -11.86
N GLN A 86 17.63 -3.50 -12.04
CA GLN A 86 18.05 -3.04 -13.36
C GLN A 86 19.55 -2.85 -13.32
N ASP A 87 20.26 -3.60 -14.17
CA ASP A 87 21.69 -3.41 -14.33
C ASP A 87 21.98 -1.96 -14.72
N LYS A 88 22.83 -1.30 -13.92
CA LYS A 88 23.38 0.05 -14.16
C LYS A 88 22.41 1.23 -14.00
N LYS A 89 21.21 1.04 -13.43
CA LYS A 89 20.33 2.16 -13.05
C LYS A 89 19.99 2.12 -11.57
N ALA A 90 19.92 3.30 -10.95
CA ALA A 90 19.43 3.43 -9.59
C ALA A 90 17.97 2.96 -9.52
N THR A 91 17.74 1.84 -8.85
CA THR A 91 16.39 1.35 -8.58
C THR A 91 15.93 1.79 -7.19
N PRO A 92 14.66 2.16 -7.00
CA PRO A 92 14.19 2.64 -5.71
C PRO A 92 14.27 1.58 -4.62
N ILE A 93 14.54 2.01 -3.38
CA ILE A 93 14.49 1.17 -2.19
C ILE A 93 13.23 1.54 -1.39
N LYS A 94 12.34 0.57 -1.20
CA LYS A 94 11.20 0.67 -0.27
C LYS A 94 11.68 0.35 1.13
N VAL A 95 11.55 1.30 2.04
CA VAL A 95 11.81 1.15 3.48
C VAL A 95 10.49 1.19 4.21
N ILE A 96 10.22 0.18 5.03
CA ILE A 96 9.00 0.04 5.82
C ILE A 96 9.42 0.07 7.29
N PHE A 97 9.06 1.14 8.00
CA PHE A 97 9.30 1.30 9.42
C PHE A 97 8.23 0.58 10.22
N LYS A 98 8.61 -0.07 11.32
CA LYS A 98 7.67 -0.75 12.22
C LYS A 98 6.98 0.20 13.19
N ASN A 99 7.54 1.39 13.41
CA ASN A 99 6.96 2.43 14.25
C ASN A 99 6.92 3.75 13.46
N GLU A 100 5.76 4.41 13.42
CA GLU A 100 5.58 5.71 12.75
C GLU A 100 6.46 6.82 13.34
N GLU A 101 6.79 6.74 14.64
CA GLU A 101 7.59 7.76 15.32
C GLU A 101 9.00 7.88 14.73
N ILE A 102 9.57 6.76 14.26
CA ILE A 102 10.90 6.74 13.63
C ILE A 102 10.86 7.46 12.29
N LYS A 103 9.77 7.28 11.51
CA LYS A 103 9.57 8.03 10.27
C LYS A 103 9.39 9.52 10.53
N ARG A 104 8.67 9.92 11.59
CA ARG A 104 8.46 11.35 11.92
C ARG A 104 9.72 12.04 12.44
N ALA A 105 10.67 11.28 12.99
CA ALA A 105 11.98 11.77 13.41
C ALA A 105 13.01 11.85 12.26
N SER A 106 12.65 11.33 11.07
CA SER A 106 13.47 11.32 9.85
C SER A 106 13.14 12.51 8.95
#